data_AF-A0A6A9SRF7-F1
#
_entry.id   AF-A0A6A9SRF7-F1
#
_cell.length_a   1.000
_cell.length_b   1.000
_cell.length_c   1.000
_cell.angle_alpha   90.00
_cell.angle_beta   90.00
_cell.angle_gamma   90.00
#
_symmetry.space_group_name_H-M   'P 1'
#
loop_
_entity.id
_entity.type
_entity.pdbx_description
1 polymer ?
#
loop_
_entity_poly.entity_id
_entity_poly.type
_entity_poly.pdbx_seq_one_letter_code
_entity_poly.pdbx_strand_id
1 'polypeptide(L)'
;MVSVFEAVGLLVLIGVNTLVAAVLTRVFRVRLNTRWGGALYTLLLTPLALVVLTLVLGQALGPNLGSTTTVVGVAILLPLTLGVAFDYFWMPSPDEVEVPDTL
;
A
#
# COMPACT_ATOMS: atom_id res chain seq x y z
N MET A 1 4.64 -4.20 -27.95
CA MET A 1 3.79 -5.31 -27.45
C MET A 1 4.23 -5.58 -26.03
N VAL A 2 3.31 -5.71 -25.08
CA VAL A 2 3.65 -6.04 -23.68
C VAL A 2 3.81 -7.56 -23.57
N SER A 3 4.92 -8.01 -22.99
CA SER A 3 5.16 -9.42 -22.74
C SER A 3 4.37 -9.92 -21.52
N VAL A 4 4.09 -11.22 -21.47
CA VAL A 4 3.45 -11.84 -20.29
C VAL A 4 4.27 -11.60 -19.02
N PHE A 5 5.60 -11.65 -19.13
CA PHE A 5 6.50 -11.42 -18.00
C PHE A 5 6.38 -9.99 -17.46
N GLU A 6 6.34 -8.99 -18.33
CA GLU A 6 6.12 -7.58 -17.95
C GLU A 6 4.76 -7.35 -17.29
N ALA A 7 3.70 -7.97 -17.81
CA ALA A 7 2.36 -7.88 -17.23
C ALA A 7 2.32 -8.51 -15.82
N VAL A 8 2.91 -9.69 -15.65
CA VAL A 8 3.00 -10.37 -14.35
C VAL A 8 3.84 -9.55 -13.37
N GLY A 9 5.00 -9.04 -13.80
CA GLY A 9 5.86 -8.19 -12.97
C GLY A 9 5.14 -6.94 -12.47
N LEU A 10 4.36 -6.29 -13.34
CA LEU A 10 3.52 -5.16 -12.96
C LEU A 10 2.43 -5.53 -11.95
N LEU A 11 1.74 -6.66 -12.16
CA LEU A 11 0.72 -7.15 -11.22
C LEU A 11 1.32 -7.46 -9.84
N VAL A 12 2.50 -8.09 -9.80
CA VAL A 12 3.22 -8.36 -8.54
C VAL A 12 3.61 -7.05 -7.87
N LEU A 13 4.15 -6.08 -8.61
CA LEU A 13 4.50 -4.76 -8.09
C LEU A 13 3.29 -4.05 -7.48
N ILE A 14 2.16 -4.01 -8.18
CA ILE A 14 0.91 -3.40 -7.69
C ILE A 14 0.41 -4.14 -6.46
N GLY A 15 0.40 -5.48 -6.50
CA GLY A 15 -0.07 -6.32 -5.40
C GLY A 15 0.75 -6.14 -4.12
N VAL A 16 2.08 -6.13 -4.23
CA VAL A 16 2.99 -5.92 -3.09
C VAL A 16 2.82 -4.52 -2.50
N ASN A 17 2.77 -3.48 -3.34
CA ASN A 17 2.53 -2.12 -2.86
C ASN A 17 1.15 -2.01 -2.17
N THR A 18 0.12 -2.69 -2.70
CA THR A 18 -1.24 -2.65 -2.14
C THR A 18 -1.27 -3.33 -0.77
N LEU A 19 -0.63 -4.50 -0.66
CA LEU A 19 -0.49 -5.23 0.58
C LEU A 19 0.23 -4.38 1.64
N VAL A 20 1.35 -3.76 1.28
CA VAL A 20 2.11 -2.90 2.18
C VAL A 20 1.28 -1.68 2.60
N ALA A 21 0.54 -1.07 1.69
CA ALA A 21 -0.35 0.03 2.01
C ALA A 21 -1.45 -0.37 3.01
N ALA A 22 -2.08 -1.54 2.82
CA ALA A 22 -3.06 -2.07 3.76
C ALA A 22 -2.45 -2.34 5.13
N VAL A 23 -1.28 -3.00 5.18
CA VAL A 23 -0.58 -3.31 6.44
C VAL A 23 -0.18 -2.05 7.19
N LEU A 24 0.41 -1.07 6.51
CA LEU A 24 0.81 0.19 7.15
C LEU A 24 -0.40 0.96 7.66
N THR A 25 -1.48 1.03 6.87
CA THR A 25 -2.75 1.64 7.30
C THR A 25 -3.24 0.98 8.60
N ARG A 26 -3.27 -0.36 8.64
CA ARG A 26 -3.67 -1.11 9.82
C ARG A 26 -2.76 -0.83 11.01
N VAL A 27 -1.45 -0.86 10.82
CA VAL A 27 -0.46 -0.59 11.88
C VAL A 27 -0.67 0.79 12.48
N PHE A 28 -0.87 1.81 11.64
CA PHE A 28 -1.09 3.17 12.13
C PHE A 28 -2.42 3.31 12.88
N ARG A 29 -3.50 2.69 12.40
CA ARG A 29 -4.80 2.70 13.10
C ARG A 29 -4.78 1.93 14.42
N VAL A 30 -4.01 0.84 14.52
CA VAL A 30 -3.86 0.05 15.75
C VAL A 30 -2.94 0.72 16.76
N ARG A 31 -1.85 1.35 16.32
CA ARG A 31 -0.79 1.87 17.20
C ARG A 31 -0.99 3.32 17.64
N LEU A 32 -1.73 4.13 16.87
CA LEU A 32 -1.90 5.55 17.15
C LEU A 32 -3.27 5.81 17.79
N ASN A 33 -3.28 6.05 19.11
CA ASN A 33 -4.49 6.35 19.89
C ASN A 33 -4.98 7.80 19.73
N THR A 34 -4.85 8.38 18.53
CA THR A 34 -5.31 9.75 18.25
C THR A 34 -6.33 9.72 17.14
N ARG A 35 -7.29 10.66 17.18
CA ARG A 35 -8.38 10.73 16.20
C ARG A 35 -7.91 10.84 14.73
N TRP A 36 -6.75 11.47 14.50
CA TRP A 36 -6.23 11.73 13.15
C TRP A 36 -4.88 11.08 12.85
N GLY A 37 -4.17 10.56 13.85
CA GLY A 37 -2.81 10.03 13.67
C GLY A 37 -2.75 8.92 12.64
N GLY A 38 -3.69 7.96 12.70
CA GLY A 38 -3.79 6.87 11.73
C GLY A 38 -3.87 7.37 10.29
N ALA A 39 -4.79 8.32 10.03
CA ALA A 39 -4.99 8.89 8.70
C ALA A 39 -3.77 9.71 8.22
N LEU A 40 -3.22 10.58 9.08
CA LEU A 40 -2.08 11.42 8.73
C LEU A 40 -0.82 10.60 8.43
N TYR A 41 -0.50 9.61 9.27
CA TYR A 41 0.66 8.74 9.04
C TYR A 41 0.48 7.87 7.80
N THR A 42 -0.74 7.41 7.54
CA THR A 42 -1.07 6.69 6.30
C THR A 42 -0.84 7.59 5.07
N LEU A 43 -1.31 8.83 5.09
CA LEU A 43 -1.18 9.73 3.93
C LEU A 43 0.23 10.29 3.72
N LEU A 44 1.07 10.32 4.76
CA LEU A 44 2.41 10.88 4.67
C LEU A 44 3.51 9.82 4.55
N LEU A 45 3.45 8.75 5.35
CA LEU A 45 4.51 7.74 5.41
C LEU A 45 4.29 6.58 4.44
N THR A 46 3.03 6.16 4.21
CA THR A 46 2.76 5.06 3.27
C THR A 46 3.23 5.39 1.86
N PRO A 47 2.95 6.57 1.25
CA PRO A 47 3.46 6.88 -0.08
C PRO A 47 4.98 6.84 -0.16
N LEU A 48 5.69 7.29 0.88
CA LEU A 48 7.15 7.21 0.93
C LEU A 48 7.64 5.76 0.92
N ALA A 49 7.00 4.87 1.68
CA ALA A 49 7.31 3.45 1.66
C ALA A 49 7.04 2.82 0.28
N LEU A 50 5.93 3.19 -0.37
CA LEU A 50 5.61 2.71 -1.72
C LEU A 50 6.59 3.23 -2.78
N VAL A 51 7.08 4.46 -2.64
CA VAL A 51 8.17 4.98 -3.51
C VAL A 51 9.41 4.09 -3.36
N VAL A 52 9.84 3.81 -2.13
CA VAL A 52 11.01 2.96 -1.88
C VAL A 52 10.82 1.57 -2.47
N LEU A 53 9.66 0.95 -2.26
CA LEU A 53 9.35 -0.36 -2.83
C LEU A 53 9.30 -0.33 -4.36
N THR A 54 8.72 0.72 -4.94
CA THR A 54 8.67 0.88 -6.40
C THR A 54 10.07 1.04 -6.97
N LEU A 55 10.96 1.79 -6.31
CA LEU A 55 12.35 1.92 -6.73
C LEU A 55 13.16 0.63 -6.59
N VAL A 56 12.86 -0.23 -5.61
CA VAL A 56 13.58 -1.50 -5.41
C VAL A 56 13.04 -2.59 -6.35
N LEU A 57 11.73 -2.82 -6.32
CA LEU A 57 11.07 -3.88 -7.09
C LEU A 57 10.96 -3.52 -8.57
N GLY A 58 10.84 -2.22 -8.90
CA GLY A 58 10.74 -1.74 -10.27
C GLY A 58 11.97 -2.07 -11.12
N GLN A 59 13.15 -2.20 -10.51
CA GLN A 59 14.38 -2.57 -11.25
C GLN A 59 14.34 -3.99 -11.81
N ALA A 60 13.60 -4.90 -11.16
CA ALA A 60 13.54 -6.32 -11.52
C ALA A 60 12.20 -6.72 -12.15
N LEU A 61 11.10 -6.11 -11.70
CA LEU A 61 9.73 -6.50 -12.03
C LEU A 61 8.96 -5.41 -12.79
N GLY A 62 9.44 -4.16 -12.77
CA GLY A 62 8.70 -3.02 -13.31
C GLY A 62 8.89 -2.89 -14.82
N PRO A 63 7.84 -3.04 -15.65
CA PRO A 63 7.95 -2.69 -17.06
C PRO A 63 8.15 -1.19 -17.23
N ASN A 64 8.65 -0.79 -18.40
CA ASN A 64 8.69 0.62 -18.76
C ASN A 64 7.28 1.16 -19.00
N LEU A 65 6.78 1.99 -18.07
CA LEU A 65 5.45 2.61 -18.12
C LEU A 65 5.40 3.90 -18.97
N GLY A 66 6.51 4.29 -19.61
CA GLY A 66 6.59 5.39 -20.56
C GLY A 66 6.66 6.80 -19.94
N SER A 67 6.19 7.00 -18.70
CA SER A 67 6.32 8.27 -18.00
C SER A 67 6.35 8.13 -16.48
N THR A 68 7.01 9.08 -15.80
CA THR A 68 7.01 9.17 -14.33
C THR A 68 5.60 9.32 -13.77
N THR A 69 4.73 10.08 -14.42
CA THR A 69 3.34 10.28 -13.99
C THR A 69 2.57 8.95 -13.99
N THR A 70 2.76 8.11 -15.01
CA THR A 70 2.16 6.77 -15.06
C THR A 70 2.68 5.88 -13.94
N VAL A 71 3.99 5.92 -13.65
CA VAL A 71 4.57 5.18 -12.52
C VAL A 71 3.94 5.60 -11.20
N VAL A 72 3.84 6.91 -10.94
CA VAL A 72 3.22 7.43 -9.71
C VAL A 72 1.75 7.03 -9.61
N GLY A 73 0.99 7.14 -10.70
CA GLY A 73 -0.42 6.75 -10.73
C GLY A 73 -0.63 5.27 -10.44
N VAL A 74 0.11 4.39 -11.14
CA VAL A 74 -0.12 2.94 -11.13
C VAL A 74 0.58 2.23 -9.99
N ALA A 75 1.81 2.60 -9.65
CA ALA A 75 2.61 1.90 -8.65
C ALA A 75 2.53 2.53 -7.25
N ILE A 76 1.96 3.74 -7.11
CA ILE A 76 1.88 4.44 -5.81
C ILE A 76 0.42 4.77 -5.48
N LEU A 77 -0.24 5.64 -6.26
CA LEU A 77 -1.57 6.15 -5.93
C LEU A 77 -2.65 5.05 -5.94
N LEU A 78 -2.65 4.20 -6.97
CA LEU A 78 -3.58 3.08 -7.06
C LEU A 78 -3.40 2.10 -5.87
N PRO A 79 -2.19 1.57 -5.58
CA PRO A 79 -1.96 0.71 -4.43
C PRO A 79 -2.26 1.35 -3.07
N LEU A 80 -1.93 2.63 -2.89
CA LEU A 80 -2.27 3.37 -1.67
C LEU A 80 -3.79 3.39 -1.48
N THR A 81 -4.54 3.77 -2.51
CA THR A 81 -6.00 3.87 -2.46
C THR A 81 -6.63 2.51 -2.20
N LEU A 82 -6.18 1.47 -2.90
CA LEU A 82 -6.66 0.10 -2.72
C LEU A 82 -6.33 -0.45 -1.33
N GLY A 83 -5.12 -0.21 -0.82
CA GLY A 83 -4.71 -0.69 0.50
C GLY A 83 -5.50 -0.02 1.62
N VAL A 84 -5.74 1.30 1.51
CA VAL A 84 -6.61 2.03 2.44
C VAL A 84 -8.05 1.54 2.33
N ALA A 85 -8.59 1.41 1.12
CA ALA A 85 -9.96 0.91 0.92
C ALA A 85 -10.13 -0.51 1.48
N PHE A 86 -9.14 -1.37 1.31
CA PHE A 86 -9.15 -2.72 1.88
C PHE A 86 -9.25 -2.69 3.41
N ASP A 87 -8.41 -1.91 4.09
CA ASP A 87 -8.45 -1.80 5.56
C ASP A 87 -9.75 -1.16 6.09
N TYR A 88 -10.31 -0.17 5.39
CA TYR A 88 -11.52 0.53 5.86
C TYR A 88 -12.82 -0.18 5.51
N PHE A 89 -12.89 -0.91 4.39
CA PHE A 89 -14.15 -1.53 3.93
C PHE A 89 -14.22 -3.04 4.15
N TRP A 90 -13.08 -3.75 4.24
CA TRP A 90 -13.06 -5.21 4.41
C TRP A 90 -12.59 -5.67 5.79
N MET A 91 -12.06 -4.78 6.63
CA MET A 91 -11.62 -5.12 7.99
C MET A 91 -12.48 -4.42 9.04
N PRO A 92 -12.85 -5.10 10.14
CA PRO A 92 -13.43 -4.46 11.31
C PRO A 92 -12.52 -3.36 11.85
N SER A 93 -13.11 -2.32 12.42
CA SER A 93 -12.33 -1.26 13.03
C SER A 93 -11.49 -1.80 14.20
N PRO A 94 -10.25 -1.34 14.43
CA PRO A 94 -9.41 -1.87 15.50
C PRO A 94 -10.03 -1.86 16.89
N ASP A 95 -10.87 -0.87 17.19
CA ASP A 95 -11.62 -0.70 18.44
C ASP A 95 -12.82 -1.66 18.58
N GLU A 96 -13.25 -2.28 17.48
CA GLU A 96 -14.30 -3.32 17.48
C GLU A 96 -13.72 -4.73 17.66
N VAL A 97 -12.39 -4.88 17.57
CA VAL A 97 -11.73 -6.18 17.69
C VAL A 97 -11.29 -6.39 19.14
N GLU A 98 -11.99 -7.28 19.83
CA GLU A 98 -11.61 -7.72 21.17
C GLU A 98 -10.30 -8.53 21.10
N VAL A 99 -9.31 -8.12 21.89
CA VAL A 99 -8.00 -8.77 22.00
C VAL A 99 -7.82 -9.30 23.42
N PRO A 100 -7.15 -10.45 23.64
CA PRO A 100 -6.90 -10.96 24.97
C PRO A 100 -6.16 -9.94 25.84
N ASP A 101 -6.61 -9.78 27.09
CA ASP A 101 -5.98 -8.87 28.07
C ASP A 101 -4.53 -9.29 28.40
N THR A 102 -4.17 -10.54 28.11
CA THR A 102 -2.84 -11.15 28.31
C THR A 102 -2.53 -12.15 27.20
N LEU A 103 -1.26 -12.24 26.80
CA LEU A 103 -0.76 -13.32 25.93
C LEU A 103 -0.68 -14.65 26.70
#